data_AF-A0A257AH02-F1
#
_entry.id   AF-A0A257AH02-F1
#
_cell.length_a   1.000
_cell.length_b   1.000
_cell.length_c   1.000
_cell.angle_alpha   90.00
_cell.angle_beta   90.00
_cell.angle_gamma   90.00
#
_symmetry.space_group_name_H-M   'P 1'
#
loop_
_entity.id
_entity.type
_entity.pdbx_description
1 polymer ?
#
loop_
_entity_poly.entity_id
_entity_poly.type
_entity_poly.pdbx_seq_one_letter_code
_entity_poly.pdbx_strand_id
1 'polypeptide(L)'
;MADETGDQVNENLPEKISNISILNFLHHLRDAHYEVGKCASSGQTDGFTVEADLKRLKDMIADLHKLWEFICLEPSLDCPESSHTIYYEVPKIDVITPTPENRDIQYILMYIKMMYMEMANSQSARLVTGLQPADKERGKAYLDRIDVFVKDYLETNTPNDFPKATPEEPTPTPGRLGA
;
A
#
# COMPACT_ATOMS: atom_id res chain seq x y z
N MET A 1 -3.26 25.08 -2.41
CA MET A 1 -2.98 24.65 -1.03
C MET A 1 -2.77 23.16 -1.09
N ALA A 2 -1.52 22.74 -1.23
CA ALA A 2 -1.14 21.33 -1.21
C ALA A 2 0.02 21.23 -0.22
N ASP A 3 0.07 20.11 0.50
CA ASP A 3 1.16 19.69 1.39
C ASP A 3 1.01 19.96 2.90
N GLU A 4 -0.20 19.85 3.45
CA GLU A 4 -0.43 19.77 4.91
C GLU A 4 -1.05 18.44 5.37
N THR A 5 -1.14 17.44 4.49
CA THR A 5 -1.30 16.04 4.91
C THR A 5 0.09 15.44 5.02
N GLY A 6 0.83 15.88 6.05
CA GLY A 6 2.01 15.14 6.52
C GLY A 6 1.65 13.65 6.57
N ASP A 7 2.57 12.78 6.15
CA ASP A 7 2.29 11.39 5.87
C ASP A 7 1.82 10.63 7.12
N GLN A 8 0.52 10.77 7.42
CA GLN A 8 -0.14 10.30 8.62
C GLN A 8 0.08 8.79 8.82
N VAL A 9 0.36 8.07 7.74
CA VAL A 9 0.76 6.68 7.77
C VAL A 9 2.02 6.52 8.62
N ASN A 10 3.13 7.15 8.22
CA ASN A 10 4.42 7.03 8.90
C ASN A 10 4.41 7.57 10.33
N GLU A 11 3.58 8.57 10.62
CA GLU A 11 3.41 9.12 11.97
C GLU A 11 2.69 8.15 12.93
N ASN A 12 1.82 7.29 12.39
CA ASN A 12 1.02 6.33 13.16
C ASN A 12 1.59 4.90 13.16
N LEU A 13 2.80 4.71 12.62
CA LEU A 13 3.49 3.42 12.70
C LEU A 13 4.09 3.19 14.09
N PRO A 14 4.07 1.95 14.60
CA PRO A 14 4.87 1.63 15.77
C PRO A 14 6.35 1.76 15.42
N GLU A 15 7.17 2.28 16.34
CA GLU A 15 8.61 2.42 16.10
C GLU A 15 9.27 1.07 15.81
N LYS A 16 8.82 0.02 16.49
CA LYS A 16 9.38 -1.33 16.40
C LYS A 16 8.32 -2.42 16.50
N ILE A 17 8.60 -3.54 15.86
CA ILE A 17 7.82 -4.79 15.91
C ILE A 17 8.74 -5.96 16.23
N SER A 18 8.19 -7.09 16.68
CA SER A 18 8.98 -8.29 17.04
C SER A 18 8.88 -9.41 16.01
N ASN A 19 7.86 -9.38 15.15
CA ASN A 19 7.60 -10.43 14.18
C ASN A 19 8.38 -10.21 12.88
N ILE A 20 9.35 -11.09 12.59
CA ILE A 20 10.16 -10.98 11.37
C ILE A 20 9.37 -11.25 10.09
N SER A 21 8.36 -12.12 10.15
CA SER A 21 7.55 -12.46 8.98
C SER A 21 6.67 -11.28 8.56
N ILE A 22 6.07 -10.58 9.54
CA ILE A 22 5.36 -9.32 9.28
C ILE A 22 6.32 -8.24 8.79
N LEU A 23 7.50 -8.11 9.40
CA LEU A 23 8.52 -7.14 8.93
C LEU A 23 8.86 -7.36 7.44
N ASN A 24 9.12 -8.62 7.06
CA ASN A 24 9.42 -8.96 5.68
C ASN A 24 8.26 -8.61 4.74
N PHE A 25 7.02 -8.88 5.16
CA PHE A 25 5.84 -8.51 4.40
C PHE A 25 5.68 -6.99 4.24
N LEU A 26 5.95 -6.21 5.30
CA LEU A 26 5.94 -4.76 5.25
C LEU A 26 6.97 -4.23 4.24
N HIS A 27 8.19 -4.78 4.21
CA HIS A 27 9.16 -4.40 3.17
C HIS A 27 8.61 -4.58 1.75
N HIS A 28 7.98 -5.72 1.47
CA HIS A 28 7.39 -5.98 0.15
C HIS A 28 6.22 -5.04 -0.16
N LEU A 29 5.38 -4.71 0.83
CA LEU A 29 4.31 -3.72 0.64
C LEU A 29 4.85 -2.32 0.39
N ARG A 30 5.91 -1.90 1.08
CA ARG A 30 6.57 -0.61 0.84
C ARG A 30 7.13 -0.55 -0.57
N ASP A 31 7.86 -1.57 -0.98
CA ASP A 31 8.50 -1.61 -2.29
C ASP A 31 7.42 -1.64 -3.39
N ALA A 32 6.35 -2.43 -3.19
CA ALA A 32 5.17 -2.44 -4.06
C ALA A 32 4.50 -1.07 -4.18
N HIS A 33 4.32 -0.36 -3.07
CA HIS A 33 3.77 0.99 -3.06
C HIS A 33 4.65 1.95 -3.87
N TYR A 34 5.98 1.87 -3.71
CA TYR A 34 6.90 2.71 -4.47
C TYR A 34 6.84 2.42 -5.97
N GLU A 35 6.91 1.15 -6.36
CA GLU A 35 6.89 0.74 -7.77
C GLU A 35 5.59 1.15 -8.47
N VAL A 36 4.45 0.93 -7.83
CA VAL A 36 3.14 1.34 -8.37
C VAL A 36 3.05 2.86 -8.47
N GLY A 37 3.55 3.59 -7.48
CA GLY A 37 3.51 5.06 -7.49
C GLY A 37 4.40 5.68 -8.56
N LYS A 38 5.47 4.99 -8.97
CA LYS A 38 6.44 5.48 -9.96
C LYS A 38 6.32 4.79 -11.34
N CYS A 39 5.28 4.00 -11.58
CA CYS A 39 5.05 3.40 -12.88
C CYS A 39 4.69 4.46 -13.94
N ALA A 40 4.85 4.13 -15.23
CA ALA A 40 4.61 5.10 -16.32
C ALA A 40 3.14 5.53 -16.40
N SER A 41 2.22 4.63 -16.03
CA SER A 41 0.78 4.87 -15.98
C SER A 41 0.38 5.85 -14.86
N SER A 42 1.27 6.19 -13.92
CA SER A 42 0.98 7.12 -12.82
C SER A 42 0.81 8.57 -13.26
N GLY A 43 1.47 8.96 -14.36
CA GLY A 43 1.36 10.28 -14.97
C GLY A 43 0.24 10.41 -16.01
N GLN A 44 -0.70 9.46 -16.03
CA GLN A 44 -1.84 9.44 -16.94
C GLN A 44 -3.13 9.72 -16.19
N THR A 45 -4.15 10.23 -16.88
CA THR A 45 -5.41 10.60 -16.22
C THR A 45 -6.34 9.42 -15.96
N ASP A 46 -6.35 8.38 -16.80
CA ASP A 46 -7.22 7.21 -16.63
C ASP A 46 -6.57 5.92 -17.15
N GLY A 47 -6.79 4.82 -16.41
CA GLY A 47 -6.49 3.45 -16.81
C GLY A 47 -5.00 3.07 -16.85
N PHE A 48 -4.74 1.77 -16.97
CA PHE A 48 -3.41 1.25 -17.27
C PHE A 48 -3.24 1.14 -18.79
N THR A 49 -3.02 2.28 -19.46
CA THR A 49 -2.83 2.26 -20.93
C THR A 49 -1.52 1.57 -21.34
N VAL A 50 -0.57 1.42 -20.40
CA VAL A 50 0.67 0.69 -20.59
C VAL A 50 0.47 -0.76 -20.10
N GLU A 51 0.26 -1.69 -21.03
CA GLU A 51 0.05 -3.11 -20.72
C GLU A 51 1.16 -3.72 -19.85
N ALA A 52 2.40 -3.25 -20.03
CA ALA A 52 3.55 -3.67 -19.23
C ALA A 52 3.40 -3.28 -17.74
N ASP A 53 2.77 -2.15 -17.44
CA ASP A 53 2.53 -1.71 -16.05
C ASP A 53 1.46 -2.58 -15.40
N LEU A 54 0.38 -2.87 -16.12
CA LEU A 54 -0.68 -3.76 -15.64
C LEU A 54 -0.13 -5.17 -15.37
N LYS A 55 0.70 -5.69 -16.27
CA LYS A 55 1.35 -6.99 -16.09
C LYS A 55 2.25 -7.00 -14.84
N ARG A 56 3.09 -5.97 -14.66
CA ARG A 56 3.94 -5.84 -13.47
C ARG A 56 3.13 -5.78 -12.18
N LEU A 57 2.03 -5.02 -12.17
CA LEU A 57 1.12 -4.95 -11.03
C LEU A 57 0.54 -6.34 -10.68
N LYS A 58 0.10 -7.11 -11.69
CA LYS A 58 -0.42 -8.47 -11.50
C LYS A 58 0.64 -9.42 -10.93
N ASP A 59 1.84 -9.40 -11.50
CA ASP A 59 2.95 -10.25 -11.04
C ASP A 59 3.28 -9.94 -9.57
N MET A 60 3.32 -8.65 -9.22
CA MET A 60 3.57 -8.19 -7.86
C MET A 60 2.47 -8.61 -6.87
N ILE A 61 1.19 -8.49 -7.24
CA ILE A 61 0.07 -8.96 -6.41
C ILE A 61 0.14 -10.47 -6.21
N ALA A 62 0.44 -11.22 -7.26
CA ALA A 62 0.58 -12.67 -7.18
C ALA A 62 1.74 -13.08 -6.26
N ASP A 63 2.84 -12.34 -6.26
CA ASP A 63 3.97 -12.60 -5.38
C ASP A 63 3.67 -12.22 -3.92
N LEU A 64 2.94 -11.12 -3.67
CA LEU A 64 2.43 -10.78 -2.33
C LEU A 64 1.50 -11.86 -1.77
N HIS A 65 0.64 -12.45 -2.61
CA HIS A 65 -0.20 -13.60 -2.23
C HIS A 65 0.64 -14.80 -1.81
N LYS A 66 1.60 -15.22 -2.65
CA LYS A 66 2.48 -16.36 -2.32
C LYS A 66 3.28 -16.11 -1.05
N LEU A 67 3.80 -14.89 -0.87
CA LEU A 67 4.53 -14.50 0.33
C LEU A 67 3.63 -14.57 1.56
N TRP A 68 2.40 -14.06 1.46
CA TRP A 68 1.43 -14.11 2.56
C TRP A 68 1.05 -15.54 2.93
N GLU A 69 0.81 -16.39 1.93
CA GLU A 69 0.54 -17.81 2.13
C GLU A 69 1.71 -18.50 2.85
N PHE A 70 2.94 -18.25 2.40
CA PHE A 70 4.15 -18.78 3.04
C PHE A 70 4.26 -18.35 4.50
N ILE A 71 4.08 -17.06 4.78
CA ILE A 71 4.10 -16.51 6.15
C ILE A 71 3.00 -17.13 7.01
N CYS A 72 1.81 -17.35 6.45
CA CYS A 72 0.70 -17.97 7.19
C CYS A 72 0.95 -19.42 7.60
N LEU A 73 1.92 -20.12 6.99
CA LEU A 73 2.31 -21.47 7.39
C LEU A 73 3.13 -21.49 8.69
N GLU A 74 3.69 -20.35 9.09
CA GLU A 74 4.51 -20.28 10.29
C GLU A 74 3.67 -20.60 11.54
N PRO A 75 4.07 -21.61 12.35
CA PRO A 75 3.39 -21.92 13.59
C PRO A 75 3.69 -20.85 14.64
N SER A 76 2.74 -20.61 15.53
CA SER A 76 3.00 -19.83 16.75
C SER A 76 3.80 -20.70 17.72
N LEU A 77 5.06 -20.34 17.93
CA LEU A 77 5.97 -21.02 18.85
C LEU A 77 6.05 -20.23 20.17
N ASP A 78 6.20 -20.94 21.27
CA ASP A 78 6.48 -20.32 22.57
C ASP A 78 7.97 -19.96 22.63
N CYS A 79 8.28 -18.66 22.47
CA CYS A 79 9.63 -18.13 22.44
C CYS A 79 9.85 -17.09 23.55
N PRO A 80 9.86 -17.51 24.84
CA PRO A 80 9.86 -16.58 25.98
C PRO A 80 11.14 -15.73 26.07
N GLU A 81 12.29 -16.30 25.72
CA GLU A 81 13.58 -15.58 25.74
C GLU A 81 13.68 -14.51 24.65
N SER A 82 13.03 -14.75 23.50
CA SER A 82 13.03 -13.84 22.35
C SER A 82 11.95 -12.76 22.43
N SER A 83 10.83 -13.03 23.11
CA SER A 83 9.61 -12.20 23.21
C SER A 83 9.85 -10.75 23.63
N HIS A 84 10.92 -10.48 24.38
CA HIS A 84 11.21 -9.15 24.90
C HIS A 84 12.60 -8.64 24.56
N THR A 85 13.33 -9.37 23.70
CA THR A 85 14.73 -9.06 23.36
C THR A 85 14.89 -8.69 21.90
N ILE A 86 14.04 -9.22 21.01
CA ILE A 86 14.12 -9.01 19.57
C ILE A 86 13.10 -7.96 19.13
N TYR A 87 13.61 -6.90 18.50
CA TYR A 87 12.82 -5.83 17.93
C TYR A 87 13.44 -5.38 16.60
N TYR A 88 12.58 -5.11 15.63
CA TYR A 88 12.93 -4.63 14.31
C TYR A 88 12.27 -3.28 14.08
N GLU A 89 13.01 -2.35 13.49
CA GLU A 89 12.46 -1.05 13.09
C GLU A 89 11.46 -1.24 11.95
N VAL A 90 10.28 -0.62 12.08
CA VAL A 90 9.28 -0.68 11.01
C VAL A 90 9.75 0.20 9.86
N PRO A 91 9.83 -0.32 8.62
CA PRO A 91 10.23 0.50 7.49
C PRO A 91 9.24 1.65 7.29
N LYS A 92 9.71 2.80 6.83
CA LYS A 92 8.81 3.90 6.47
C LYS A 92 8.38 3.74 5.02
N ILE A 93 7.13 4.10 4.72
CA ILE A 93 6.64 4.20 3.34
C ILE A 93 7.14 5.50 2.72
N ASP A 94 7.61 5.44 1.47
CA ASP A 94 7.99 6.64 0.74
C ASP A 94 6.76 7.46 0.32
N VAL A 95 6.84 8.77 0.50
CA VAL A 95 5.83 9.70 0.01
C VAL A 95 6.01 9.85 -1.51
N ILE A 96 5.00 9.46 -2.27
CA ILE A 96 5.02 9.58 -3.74
C ILE A 96 4.68 11.01 -4.13
N THR A 97 5.71 11.74 -4.56
CA THR A 97 5.60 13.10 -5.12
C THR A 97 6.12 13.14 -6.57
N PRO A 98 5.43 13.83 -7.51
CA PRO A 98 4.06 14.34 -7.35
C PRO A 98 3.05 13.20 -7.17
N THR A 99 1.89 13.51 -6.58
CA THR A 99 0.78 12.55 -6.47
C THR A 99 0.40 12.05 -7.86
N PRO A 100 0.22 10.73 -8.07
CA PRO A 100 -0.21 10.19 -9.36
C PRO A 100 -1.48 10.87 -9.85
N GLU A 101 -1.57 11.20 -11.13
CA GLU A 101 -2.79 11.76 -11.74
C GLU A 101 -3.87 10.67 -11.89
N ASN A 102 -3.43 9.42 -12.06
CA ASN A 102 -4.29 8.27 -12.30
C ASN A 102 -5.04 7.87 -11.04
N ARG A 103 -6.37 7.94 -11.08
CA ARG A 103 -7.25 7.64 -9.93
C ARG A 103 -7.17 6.16 -9.50
N ASP A 104 -7.00 5.24 -10.43
CA ASP A 104 -6.91 3.81 -10.12
C ASP A 104 -5.63 3.50 -9.36
N ILE A 105 -4.52 4.12 -9.78
CA ILE A 105 -3.23 4.02 -9.09
C ILE A 105 -3.33 4.65 -7.71
N GLN A 106 -3.94 5.83 -7.56
CA GLN A 106 -4.16 6.43 -6.25
C GLN A 106 -4.96 5.49 -5.33
N TYR A 107 -6.02 4.85 -5.84
CA TYR A 107 -6.80 3.88 -5.07
C TYR A 107 -5.95 2.69 -4.62
N ILE A 108 -5.15 2.10 -5.51
CA ILE A 108 -4.24 1.00 -5.17
C ILE A 108 -3.22 1.44 -4.10
N LEU A 109 -2.60 2.61 -4.25
CA LEU A 109 -1.64 3.13 -3.28
C LEU A 109 -2.27 3.35 -1.89
N MET A 110 -3.48 3.93 -1.85
CA MET A 110 -4.22 4.11 -0.59
C MET A 110 -4.53 2.75 0.05
N TYR A 111 -4.89 1.75 -0.74
CA TYR A 111 -5.20 0.42 -0.25
C TYR A 111 -3.97 -0.31 0.30
N ILE A 112 -2.82 -0.19 -0.38
CA ILE A 112 -1.53 -0.71 0.10
C ILE A 112 -1.14 -0.01 1.42
N LYS A 113 -1.27 1.32 1.50
CA LYS A 113 -1.00 2.09 2.73
C LYS A 113 -1.87 1.63 3.91
N MET A 114 -3.17 1.42 3.66
CA MET A 114 -4.09 0.90 4.69
C MET A 114 -3.68 -0.50 5.16
N MET A 115 -3.41 -1.41 4.23
CA MET A 115 -2.94 -2.76 4.55
C MET A 115 -1.65 -2.71 5.37
N TYR A 116 -0.70 -1.85 4.97
CA TYR A 116 0.57 -1.66 5.66
C TYR A 116 0.37 -1.23 7.11
N MET A 117 -0.43 -0.19 7.35
CA MET A 117 -0.71 0.30 8.71
C MET A 117 -1.36 -0.78 9.58
N GLU A 118 -2.32 -1.50 9.02
CA GLU A 118 -3.07 -2.55 9.74
C GLU A 118 -2.17 -3.73 10.11
N MET A 119 -1.29 -4.16 9.21
CA MET A 119 -0.36 -5.25 9.49
C MET A 119 0.72 -4.82 10.48
N ALA A 120 1.26 -3.61 10.36
CA ALA A 120 2.26 -3.08 11.29
C ALA A 120 1.71 -2.93 12.71
N ASN A 121 0.44 -2.53 12.85
CA ASN A 121 -0.22 -2.34 14.14
C ASN A 121 -0.96 -3.58 14.66
N SER A 122 -0.92 -4.70 13.93
CA SER A 122 -1.60 -5.94 14.30
C SER A 122 -1.07 -6.54 15.62
N GLN A 123 -1.87 -7.42 16.24
CA GLN A 123 -1.39 -8.16 17.41
C GLN A 123 -0.24 -9.09 17.04
N SER A 124 -0.31 -9.71 15.87
CA SER A 124 0.73 -10.59 15.37
C SER A 124 2.08 -9.88 15.20
N ALA A 125 2.11 -8.58 14.90
CA ALA A 125 3.35 -7.80 14.79
C ALA A 125 4.13 -7.73 16.12
N ARG A 126 3.43 -7.89 17.25
CA ARG A 126 4.00 -7.90 18.61
C ARG A 126 4.41 -9.28 19.08
N LEU A 127 4.09 -10.33 18.33
CA LEU A 127 4.52 -11.71 18.59
C LEU A 127 5.86 -11.96 17.90
N VAL A 128 6.69 -12.85 18.43
CA VAL A 128 7.98 -13.18 17.79
C VAL A 128 7.76 -14.07 16.57
N THR A 129 6.82 -15.00 16.67
CA THR A 129 6.58 -16.04 15.66
C THR A 129 5.09 -16.24 15.42
N GLY A 130 4.78 -16.67 14.19
CA GLY A 130 3.43 -17.00 13.76
C GLY A 130 2.47 -15.81 13.70
N LEU A 131 1.25 -16.10 13.24
CA LEU A 131 0.20 -15.10 13.08
C LEU A 131 -1.09 -15.58 13.75
N GLN A 132 -1.79 -14.64 14.39
CA GLN A 132 -3.12 -14.87 14.91
C GLN A 132 -4.11 -15.13 13.76
N PRO A 133 -5.10 -16.02 13.93
CA PRO A 133 -6.04 -16.36 12.86
C PRO A 133 -6.73 -15.15 12.22
N ALA A 134 -7.14 -14.17 13.05
CA ALA A 134 -7.79 -12.96 12.56
C ALA A 134 -6.86 -12.08 11.69
N ASP A 135 -5.57 -12.04 12.00
CA ASP A 135 -4.60 -11.29 11.19
C ASP A 135 -4.31 -12.02 9.88
N LYS A 136 -4.26 -13.37 9.87
CA LYS A 136 -4.15 -14.19 8.65
C LYS A 136 -5.29 -13.90 7.67
N GLU A 137 -6.52 -13.93 8.17
CA GLU A 137 -7.72 -13.64 7.37
C GLU A 137 -7.75 -12.19 6.89
N ARG A 138 -7.34 -11.24 7.74
CA ARG A 138 -7.28 -9.82 7.36
C ARG A 138 -6.31 -9.57 6.21
N GLY A 139 -5.08 -10.08 6.29
CA GLY A 139 -4.10 -9.91 5.23
C GLY A 139 -4.56 -10.55 3.92
N LYS A 140 -5.15 -11.75 3.98
CA LYS A 140 -5.74 -12.41 2.81
C LYS A 140 -6.88 -11.57 2.20
N ALA A 141 -7.79 -11.05 3.02
CA ALA A 141 -8.91 -10.24 2.54
C ALA A 141 -8.45 -8.96 1.82
N TYR A 142 -7.38 -8.31 2.30
CA TYR A 142 -6.80 -7.17 1.61
C TYR A 142 -6.23 -7.57 0.24
N LEU A 143 -5.42 -8.61 0.15
CA LEU A 143 -4.82 -9.06 -1.11
C LEU A 143 -5.87 -9.53 -2.12
N ASP A 144 -6.87 -10.28 -1.66
CA ASP A 144 -8.01 -10.72 -2.48
C ASP A 144 -8.76 -9.52 -3.06
N ARG A 145 -8.93 -8.45 -2.27
CA ARG A 145 -9.66 -7.26 -2.72
C ARG A 145 -8.91 -6.50 -3.81
N ILE A 146 -7.59 -6.36 -3.69
CA ILE A 146 -6.77 -5.74 -4.74
C ILE A 146 -6.81 -6.60 -6.00
N ASP A 147 -6.69 -7.93 -5.86
CA ASP A 147 -6.73 -8.86 -6.99
C ASP A 147 -8.06 -8.78 -7.75
N VAL A 148 -9.19 -8.75 -7.03
CA VAL A 148 -10.53 -8.54 -7.61
C VAL A 148 -10.63 -7.18 -8.29
N PHE A 149 -10.09 -6.11 -7.69
CA PHE A 149 -10.08 -4.79 -8.34
C PHE A 149 -9.30 -4.82 -9.66
N VAL A 150 -8.13 -5.45 -9.69
CA VAL A 150 -7.32 -5.54 -10.91
C VAL A 150 -8.03 -6.40 -11.98
N LYS A 151 -8.50 -7.59 -11.61
CA LYS A 151 -9.10 -8.53 -12.57
C LYS A 151 -10.49 -8.12 -13.05
N ASP A 152 -11.35 -7.71 -12.14
CA ASP A 152 -12.77 -7.53 -12.45
C ASP A 152 -13.09 -6.09 -12.84
N TYR A 153 -12.32 -5.11 -12.36
CA TYR A 153 -12.58 -3.69 -12.64
C TYR A 153 -11.60 -3.11 -13.68
N LEU A 154 -10.28 -3.29 -13.51
CA LEU A 154 -9.32 -2.68 -14.43
C LEU A 154 -9.25 -3.36 -15.80
N GLU A 155 -9.42 -4.69 -15.86
CA GLU A 155 -9.42 -5.38 -17.16
C GLU A 155 -10.72 -5.19 -17.94
N THR A 156 -11.84 -4.98 -17.26
CA THR A 156 -13.15 -4.84 -17.89
C THR A 156 -13.44 -3.40 -18.32
N ASN A 157 -12.96 -2.43 -17.55
CA ASN A 157 -13.04 -1.01 -17.90
C ASN A 157 -11.85 -0.65 -18.79
N THR A 158 -11.98 -0.90 -20.10
CA THR A 158 -11.09 -0.28 -21.09
C THR A 158 -11.05 1.24 -20.88
N PRO A 159 -9.90 1.90 -21.09
CA PRO A 159 -9.78 3.34 -20.90
C PRO A 159 -10.80 4.03 -21.81
N ASN A 160 -11.79 4.69 -21.23
CA ASN A 160 -12.62 5.58 -22.02
C ASN A 160 -11.75 6.79 -22.34
N ASP A 161 -11.37 6.92 -23.61
CA ASP A 161 -10.58 8.02 -24.14
C ASP A 161 -11.44 9.31 -24.14
N PHE A 162 -11.82 9.78 -22.96
CA PHE A 162 -12.47 11.06 -22.80
C PHE A 162 -11.41 12.16 -22.91
N PRO A 163 -11.64 13.20 -23.74
CA PRO A 163 -10.71 14.31 -23.83
C PRO A 163 -10.51 14.92 -22.45
N LYS A 164 -9.25 15.21 -22.08
CA LYS A 164 -8.87 15.81 -20.79
C LYS A 164 -9.82 16.95 -20.44
N ALA A 165 -10.70 16.74 -19.47
CA ALA A 165 -11.57 17.77 -18.95
C ALA A 165 -10.74 18.66 -18.02
N THR A 166 -10.22 19.74 -18.59
CA THR A 166 -9.70 20.98 -17.99
C THR A 166 -8.61 20.82 -16.91
N PRO A 167 -7.47 21.54 -17.01
CA PRO A 167 -6.52 21.62 -15.90
C PRO A 167 -7.25 22.04 -14.62
N GLU A 168 -7.02 21.35 -13.51
CA GLU A 168 -7.50 21.82 -12.20
C GLU A 168 -6.94 23.23 -12.00
N GLU A 169 -7.82 24.24 -12.11
CA GLU A 169 -7.41 25.61 -11.90
C GLU A 169 -6.94 25.73 -10.45
N PRO A 170 -5.76 26.33 -10.21
CA PRO A 170 -5.31 26.58 -8.85
C PRO A 170 -6.37 27.44 -8.16
N THR A 171 -6.90 26.95 -7.02
CA THR A 171 -7.90 27.64 -6.23
C THR A 171 -7.45 29.09 -6.04
N PRO A 172 -8.20 30.10 -6.52
CA PRO A 172 -7.78 31.49 -6.42
C PRO A 172 -7.57 31.82 -4.94
N THR A 173 -6.38 32.30 -4.60
CA THR A 173 -6.08 32.80 -3.26
C THR A 173 -7.12 33.89 -2.92
N PRO A 174 -7.73 33.89 -1.72
CA PRO A 174 -8.68 34.93 -1.35
C PRO A 174 -8.03 36.30 -1.54
N GLY A 175 -8.60 37.11 -2.44
CA GLY A 175 -8.10 38.44 -2.75
C GLY A 175 -7.99 39.27 -1.47
N ARG A 176 -6.84 39.92 -1.28
CA ARG A 176 -6.63 40.87 -0.19
C ARG A 176 -7.68 41.98 -0.33
N LEU A 177 -8.61 42.09 0.64
CA LEU A 177 -9.50 43.24 0.75
C LEU A 177 -8.60 44.49 0.83
N GLY A 178 -8.75 45.38 -0.15
CA GLY A 178 -7.94 46.59 -0.28
C GLY A 178 -7.99 47.44 0.98
N ALA A 179 -6.83 48.00 1.35
CA ALA A 179 -6.72 49.10 2.28
C ALA A 179 -7.00 50.43 1.56
#